data_AF-A0AAN7G1F0-F1
#
_entry.id   AF-A0AAN7G1F0-F1
#
_cell.length_a   1.000
_cell.length_b   1.000
_cell.length_c   1.000
_cell.angle_alpha   90.00
_cell.angle_beta   90.00
_cell.angle_gamma   90.00
#
_symmetry.space_group_name_H-M   'P 1'
#
loop_
_entity.id
_entity.type
_entity.pdbx_description
1 polymer ?
#
loop_
_entity_poly.entity_id
_entity_poly.type
_entity_poly.pdbx_seq_one_letter_code
_entity_poly.pdbx_strand_id
1 'polypeptide(L)' 'MEVVQVLHMYKGAGETSYAKNSKVQSKIISITKTVIEEAIIELLCKNLPESMGIADLGCSPGPNTLTVIR' A
#
# COMPACT_ATOMS: atom_id res chain seq x y z
N MET A 1 -5.01 -4.54 -27.67
CA MET A 1 -4.89 -5.17 -26.34
C MET A 1 -4.79 -4.05 -25.32
N GLU A 2 -5.75 -3.93 -24.40
CA GLU A 2 -5.65 -2.94 -23.34
C GLU A 2 -4.62 -3.41 -22.30
N VAL A 3 -3.46 -2.74 -22.27
CA VAL A 3 -2.35 -3.10 -21.37
C VAL A 3 -2.78 -3.10 -19.90
N VAL A 4 -3.71 -2.21 -19.54
CA VAL A 4 -4.25 -2.06 -18.18
C VAL A 4 -4.95 -3.32 -17.66
N GLN A 5 -5.52 -4.12 -18.56
CA GLN A 5 -6.24 -5.34 -18.19
C GLN A 5 -5.31 -6.53 -17.94
N VAL A 6 -4.09 -6.51 -18.48
CA VAL A 6 -3.14 -7.63 -18.47
C VAL A 6 -1.96 -7.37 -17.53
N LEU A 7 -1.56 -6.11 -17.33
CA LEU A 7 -0.46 -5.75 -16.46
C LEU A 7 -0.85 -5.90 -15.00
N HIS A 8 -0.34 -6.93 -14.34
CA HIS A 8 -0.54 -7.14 -12.91
C HIS A 8 0.66 -7.84 -12.28
N MET A 9 0.80 -7.70 -10.97
CA MET A 9 1.78 -8.47 -10.20
C MET A 9 1.44 -9.95 -10.19
N TYR A 10 2.45 -10.81 -10.04
CA TYR A 10 2.23 -12.26 -10.05
C TYR A 10 1.34 -12.68 -8.87
N LYS A 11 0.19 -13.29 -9.20
CA LYS A 11 -0.88 -13.63 -8.25
C LYS A 11 -0.53 -14.86 -7.40
N GLY A 12 -1.30 -15.07 -6.33
CA GLY A 12 -1.25 -16.29 -5.51
C GLY A 12 -0.23 -16.24 -4.35
N ALA A 13 -0.02 -17.39 -3.71
CA ALA A 13 0.81 -17.56 -2.52
C ALA A 13 1.99 -18.55 -2.72
N GLY A 14 2.26 -18.94 -3.96
CA GLY A 14 3.40 -19.80 -4.31
C GLY A 14 4.74 -19.06 -4.24
N GLU A 15 5.84 -19.80 -4.32
CA GLU A 15 7.20 -19.25 -4.13
C GLU A 15 7.59 -18.14 -5.10
N THR A 16 6.99 -18.11 -6.29
CA THR A 16 7.22 -17.05 -7.29
C THR A 16 6.24 -15.88 -7.19
N SER A 17 5.32 -15.91 -6.22
CA SER A 17 4.30 -14.88 -6.12
C SER A 17 4.83 -13.56 -5.60
N TYR A 18 4.14 -12.48 -5.98
CA TYR A 18 4.50 -11.15 -5.51
C TYR A 18 4.49 -11.08 -3.98
N ALA A 19 3.48 -11.68 -3.34
CA ALA A 19 3.35 -11.70 -1.89
C ALA A 19 4.59 -12.26 -1.15
N LYS A 20 5.35 -13.18 -1.77
CA LYS A 20 6.59 -13.74 -1.20
C LYS A 20 7.87 -13.04 -1.68
N ASN A 21 7.80 -12.27 -2.76
CA ASN A 21 8.97 -11.66 -3.42
C ASN A 21 8.96 -10.12 -3.38
N SER A 22 8.04 -9.49 -2.64
CA SER A 22 7.87 -8.04 -2.60
C SER A 22 8.76 -7.30 -1.58
N LYS A 23 9.94 -7.85 -1.25
CA LYS A 23 10.80 -7.33 -0.16
C LYS A 23 11.25 -5.89 -0.37
N VAL A 24 11.56 -5.51 -1.60
CA VAL A 24 11.99 -4.14 -1.95
C VAL A 24 10.85 -3.16 -1.67
N GLN A 25 9.64 -3.50 -2.11
CA GLN A 25 8.45 -2.68 -1.89
C GLN A 25 8.10 -2.59 -0.40
N SER A 26 8.22 -3.69 0.36
CA SER A 26 8.04 -3.67 1.82
C SER A 26 9.04 -2.74 2.50
N LYS A 27 10.30 -2.72 2.05
CA LYS A 27 11.31 -1.81 2.61
C LYS A 27 11.01 -0.35 2.28
N ILE A 28 10.56 -0.06 1.05
CA ILE A 28 10.12 1.29 0.65
C ILE A 28 8.98 1.75 1.56
N ILE A 29 7.93 0.94 1.74
CA ILE A 29 6.81 1.23 2.64
C ILE A 29 7.29 1.54 4.06
N SER A 30 8.23 0.75 4.57
CA SER A 30 8.81 0.98 5.90
C SER A 30 9.57 2.30 6.01
N ILE A 31 10.26 2.75 4.96
CA ILE A 31 10.99 4.02 4.96
C ILE A 31 10.02 5.20 4.82
N THR A 32 8.98 5.06 3.99
CA THR A 32 7.98 6.12 3.77
C THR A 32 6.93 6.22 4.88
N LYS A 33 6.95 5.31 5.86
CA LYS A 33 5.99 5.29 6.96
C LYS A 33 5.93 6.64 7.71
N THR A 34 7.08 7.25 8.00
CA THR A 34 7.13 8.53 8.72
C THR A 34 6.48 9.66 7.92
N VAL A 35 6.67 9.67 6.60
CA VAL A 35 6.05 10.66 5.70
C VAL A 35 4.52 10.54 5.72
N ILE A 36 4.00 9.31 5.75
CA ILE A 36 2.55 9.05 5.85
C ILE A 36 2.02 9.53 7.21
N GLU A 37 2.72 9.21 8.30
CA GLU A 37 2.33 9.62 9.65
C GLU A 37 2.31 11.16 9.80
N GLU A 38 3.34 11.84 9.30
CA GLU A 38 3.41 13.31 9.29
C GLU A 38 2.24 13.92 8.50
N ALA A 39 1.93 13.39 7.31
CA ALA A 39 0.81 13.88 6.52
C ALA A 39 -0.55 13.68 7.19
N ILE A 40 -0.75 12.54 7.88
CA ILE A 40 -1.98 12.27 8.65
C ILE A 40 -2.09 13.23 9.83
N ILE A 41 -1.00 13.43 10.58
CA ILE A 41 -0.97 14.36 11.72
C ILE A 41 -1.31 15.77 11.25
N GLU A 42 -0.68 16.25 10.17
CA GLU A 42 -0.98 17.57 9.62
C GLU A 42 -2.46 17.72 9.21
N LEU A 43 -3.04 16.67 8.61
CA LEU A 43 -4.46 16.66 8.23
C LEU A 43 -5.36 16.77 9.46
N LEU A 44 -5.09 15.95 10.49
CA LEU A 44 -5.87 15.90 11.73
C LEU A 44 -5.73 17.18 12.56
N CYS A 45 -4.54 17.80 12.57
CA CYS A 45 -4.32 19.08 13.24
C CYS A 45 -5.06 20.25 12.57
N LYS A 46 -5.26 20.19 11.25
CA LYS A 46 -6.00 21.23 10.50
C LYS A 46 -7.50 21.10 10.70
N ASN A 47 -8.03 19.88 10.61
CA ASN A 47 -9.43 19.57 10.83
C ASN A 47 -9.55 18.13 11.34
N LEU A 48 -10.29 17.91 12.43
CA LEU A 48 -10.60 16.58 12.91
C LEU A 48 -11.93 16.12 12.29
N PRO A 49 -11.92 15.24 11.27
CA PRO A 49 -13.16 14.79 10.65
C PRO A 49 -13.87 13.78 11.56
N GLU A 50 -15.21 13.72 11.45
CA GLU A 50 -16.01 12.68 12.13
C GLU A 50 -15.69 11.26 11.60
N SER A 51 -15.25 11.16 10.34
CA SER A 51 -14.80 9.91 9.73
C SER A 51 -13.66 10.17 8.74
N MET A 52 -12.76 9.20 8.60
CA MET A 52 -11.67 9.25 7.62
C MET A 52 -11.65 7.94 6.83
N GLY A 53 -11.71 8.05 5.50
CA GLY A 53 -11.54 6.93 4.58
C GLY A 53 -10.10 6.82 4.10
N ILE A 54 -9.56 5.60 4.07
CA ILE A 54 -8.22 5.31 3.57
C ILE A 54 -8.34 4.32 2.41
N ALA A 55 -7.65 4.59 1.31
CA ALA A 55 -7.60 3.72 0.14
C ALA A 55 -6.16 3.54 -0.35
N ASP A 56 -5.77 2.29 -0.61
CA ASP A 56 -4.48 1.94 -1.21
C ASP A 56 -4.66 1.66 -2.72
N LEU A 57 -4.13 2.56 -3.55
CA LEU A 57 -4.28 2.51 -5.00
C LEU A 57 -3.13 1.71 -5.61
N GLY A 58 -3.47 0.55 -6.20
CA GLY A 58 -2.45 -0.38 -6.71
C GLY A 58 -1.94 -1.37 -5.65
N CYS A 59 -2.82 -1.76 -4.72
CA CYS A 59 -2.50 -2.55 -3.52
C CYS A 59 -1.75 -3.87 -3.75
N SER A 60 -1.92 -4.51 -4.91
CA SER A 60 -1.30 -5.81 -5.25
C SER A 60 -1.68 -6.95 -4.27
N PRO A 61 -1.58 -8.24 -4.65
CA PRO A 61 -1.78 -9.33 -3.68
C PRO A 61 -0.60 -9.44 -2.71
N GLY A 62 -0.85 -9.38 -1.40
CA GLY A 62 0.18 -9.65 -0.39
C GLY A 62 0.06 -8.80 0.87
N PRO A 63 1.05 -8.86 1.76
CA PRO A 63 0.99 -8.22 3.08
C PRO A 63 1.23 -6.71 3.05
N ASN A 64 1.80 -6.19 1.96
CA ASN A 64 2.24 -4.80 1.86
C ASN A 64 1.08 -3.81 2.04
N THR A 65 -0.04 -4.03 1.33
CA THR A 65 -1.21 -3.13 1.41
C THR A 65 -1.74 -2.99 2.85
N LEU A 66 -1.88 -4.11 3.56
CA LEU A 66 -2.33 -4.13 4.95
C LEU A 66 -1.32 -3.54 5.93
N THR A 67 -0.07 -3.31 5.51
CA THR A 67 0.91 -2.60 6.35
C THR A 67 0.69 -1.09 6.29
N VAL A 68 0.05 -0.58 5.22
CA VAL A 68 -0.18 0.85 4.98
C VAL A 68 -1.54 1.30 5.52
N ILE A 69 -2.58 0.48 5.35
CA ILE A 69 -3.98 0.88 5.61
C ILE A 69 -4.61 0.26 6.85
N ARG A 70 -3.85 -0.52 7.64
CA ARG A 70 -4.34 -1.16 8.87
C ARG A 70 -4.03 -0.34 10.11
#